data_AF-A0A9D0IEC7-F1
#
_entry.id   AF-A0A9D0IEC7-F1
#
_cell.length_a   1.000
_cell.length_b   1.000
_cell.length_c   1.000
_cell.angle_alpha   90.00
_cell.angle_beta   90.00
_cell.angle_gamma   90.00
#
_symmetry.space_group_name_H-M   'P 1'
#
loop_
_entity.id
_entity.type
_entity.pdbx_description
1 polymer ?
#
loop_
_entity_poly.entity_id
_entity_poly.type
_entity_poly.pdbx_seq_one_letter_code
_entity_poly.pdbx_strand_id
1 'polypeptide(L)'
;MAVGEYGSGLYRFPTGTVLPAGGYLVVGGQANSLDFVPDLELLIDPNLDDPTVPNMVPAGSWEGFGFALGNGGDEVLLLDAAGQPVDVLVYGDGSYSGVIPHPGGVAAPGHSLERRPPGVDTDDCSRDFVERYDPTPGRGP
;
A
#
# COMPACT_ATOMS: atom_id res chain seq x y z
N MET A 1 21.73 0.39 4.01
CA MET A 1 20.27 0.39 4.21
C MET A 1 19.89 1.84 4.45
N ALA A 2 18.90 2.38 3.74
CA ALA A 2 18.37 3.71 4.07
C ALA A 2 17.72 3.62 5.46
N VAL A 3 17.95 4.62 6.32
CA VAL A 3 17.30 4.75 7.62
C VAL A 3 16.07 5.62 7.42
N GLY A 4 14.87 5.05 7.59
CA GLY A 4 13.60 5.75 7.41
C GLY A 4 13.00 6.24 8.73
N GLU A 5 12.08 7.20 8.66
CA GLU A 5 11.24 7.60 9.78
C GLU A 5 10.22 6.51 10.12
N TYR A 6 9.58 6.65 11.30
CA TYR A 6 8.55 5.72 11.76
C TYR A 6 7.36 5.75 10.79
N GLY A 7 6.95 4.58 10.29
CA GLY A 7 5.85 4.47 9.30
C GLY A 7 6.30 4.48 7.84
N SER A 8 7.49 5.02 7.52
CA SER A 8 8.00 5.21 6.14
C SER A 8 8.60 3.94 5.50
N GLY A 9 8.04 2.76 5.80
CA GLY A 9 8.60 1.48 5.38
C GLY A 9 8.85 1.38 3.87
N LEU A 10 9.96 0.75 3.48
CA LEU A 10 10.30 0.47 2.09
C LEU A 10 10.51 -1.02 1.89
N TYR A 11 9.73 -1.61 0.99
CA TYR A 11 9.71 -3.05 0.74
C TYR A 11 9.85 -3.36 -0.74
N ARG A 12 10.35 -4.56 -1.02
CA ARG A 12 10.43 -5.15 -2.36
C ARG A 12 9.51 -6.35 -2.42
N PHE A 13 8.89 -6.54 -3.59
CA PHE A 13 8.30 -7.82 -3.94
C PHE A 13 9.36 -8.93 -3.86
N PRO A 14 9.01 -10.13 -3.34
CA PRO A 14 9.94 -11.24 -3.30
C PRO A 14 10.37 -11.66 -4.72
N THR A 15 11.54 -12.29 -4.82
CA THR A 15 12.07 -12.70 -6.13
C THR A 15 11.11 -13.70 -6.78
N GLY A 16 10.76 -13.46 -8.05
CA GLY A 16 9.85 -14.30 -8.81
C GLY A 16 8.38 -13.87 -8.74
N THR A 17 8.03 -12.82 -8.01
CA THR A 17 6.69 -12.20 -8.12
C THR A 17 6.44 -11.74 -9.55
N VAL A 18 5.28 -12.14 -10.11
CA VAL A 18 4.82 -11.75 -11.44
C VAL A 18 3.43 -11.17 -11.30
N LEU A 19 3.25 -9.94 -11.80
CA LEU A 19 1.94 -9.33 -11.98
C LEU A 19 1.57 -9.40 -13.47
N PRO A 20 0.63 -10.28 -13.88
CA PRO A 20 0.20 -10.32 -15.27
C PRO A 20 -0.56 -9.04 -15.65
N ALA A 21 -0.60 -8.74 -16.95
CA ALA A 21 -1.37 -7.61 -17.47
C ALA A 21 -2.85 -7.74 -17.06
N GLY A 22 -3.41 -6.68 -16.46
CA GLY A 22 -4.78 -6.67 -15.94
C GLY A 22 -4.97 -7.46 -14.64
N GLY A 23 -3.92 -8.07 -14.09
CA GLY A 23 -3.95 -8.69 -12.77
C GLY A 23 -3.83 -7.66 -11.65
N TYR A 24 -3.98 -8.14 -10.42
CA TYR A 24 -3.72 -7.39 -9.19
C TYR A 24 -3.05 -8.32 -8.17
N LEU A 25 -2.43 -7.71 -7.16
CA LEU A 25 -1.92 -8.39 -5.97
C LEU A 25 -2.44 -7.64 -4.75
N VAL A 26 -2.81 -8.38 -3.70
CA VAL A 26 -3.16 -7.83 -2.40
C VAL A 26 -1.97 -7.97 -1.47
N VAL A 27 -1.43 -6.84 -1.01
CA VAL A 27 -0.41 -6.81 0.04
C VAL A 27 -1.10 -6.48 1.36
N GLY A 28 -1.09 -7.43 2.30
CA GLY A 28 -1.65 -7.27 3.63
C GLY A 28 -0.62 -6.81 4.66
N GLY A 29 -1.11 -6.35 5.82
CA GLY A 29 -0.29 -6.11 7.01
C GLY A 29 0.34 -7.40 7.50
N GLN A 30 -0.37 -8.19 8.31
CA GLN A 30 0.05 -9.55 8.69
C GLN A 30 -1.08 -10.52 8.42
N ALA A 31 -0.81 -11.61 7.71
CA ALA A 31 -1.81 -12.55 7.22
C ALA A 31 -2.67 -13.13 8.36
N ASN A 32 -2.08 -13.55 9.48
CA ASN A 32 -2.84 -14.06 10.63
C ASN A 32 -3.57 -12.97 11.45
N SER A 33 -3.45 -11.70 11.07
CA SER A 33 -4.19 -10.58 11.68
C SER A 33 -5.33 -10.07 10.81
N LEU A 34 -5.51 -10.64 9.62
CA LEU A 34 -6.53 -10.27 8.65
C LEU A 34 -7.68 -11.28 8.66
N ASP A 35 -8.85 -10.84 8.20
CA ASP A 35 -10.03 -11.69 7.97
C ASP A 35 -10.06 -12.30 6.55
N PHE A 36 -9.00 -12.07 5.77
CA PHE A 36 -8.75 -12.65 4.45
C PHE A 36 -7.26 -13.03 4.31
N VAL A 37 -6.96 -13.90 3.35
CA VAL A 37 -5.57 -14.27 3.02
C VAL A 37 -5.07 -13.37 1.87
N PRO A 38 -4.05 -12.52 2.09
CA PRO A 38 -3.48 -11.70 1.02
C PRO A 38 -2.55 -12.53 0.10
N ASP A 39 -2.16 -11.97 -1.04
CA ASP A 39 -1.16 -12.58 -1.92
C ASP A 39 0.26 -12.45 -1.35
N LEU A 40 0.49 -11.39 -0.58
CA LEU A 40 1.76 -11.02 0.05
C LEU A 40 1.48 -10.41 1.43
N GLU A 41 2.38 -10.57 2.39
CA GLU A 41 2.26 -9.91 3.71
C GLU A 41 3.51 -9.12 4.11
N LEU A 42 3.35 -8.17 5.02
CA LEU A 42 4.45 -7.47 5.70
C LEU A 42 4.81 -8.23 6.97
N LEU A 43 6.02 -8.80 7.03
CA LEU A 43 6.50 -9.45 8.24
C LEU A 43 6.87 -8.41 9.32
N ILE A 44 5.92 -8.11 10.22
CA ILE A 44 6.09 -7.14 11.31
C ILE A 44 6.37 -7.87 12.64
N ASP A 45 5.46 -8.75 13.07
CA ASP A 45 5.61 -9.67 14.21
C ASP A 45 5.79 -11.10 13.69
N PRO A 46 6.95 -11.75 13.89
CA PRO A 46 7.18 -13.14 13.50
C PRO A 46 6.19 -14.16 14.08
N ASN A 47 5.49 -13.82 15.17
CA ASN A 47 4.47 -14.72 15.76
C ASN A 47 3.12 -14.66 15.03
N LEU A 48 2.95 -13.71 14.12
CA LEU A 48 1.74 -13.51 13.31
C LEU A 48 1.97 -13.82 11.81
N ASP A 49 3.14 -14.35 11.45
CA ASP A 49 3.52 -14.80 10.11
C ASP A 49 2.69 -16.02 9.66
N ASP A 50 2.11 -15.97 8.46
CA ASP A 50 1.58 -17.17 7.80
C ASP A 50 2.63 -17.69 6.82
N PRO A 51 3.31 -18.82 7.11
CA PRO A 51 4.39 -19.31 6.26
C PRO A 51 3.93 -19.77 4.86
N THR A 52 2.61 -19.80 4.60
CA THR A 52 2.05 -20.07 3.28
C THR A 52 1.87 -18.81 2.42
N VAL A 53 1.92 -17.63 3.03
CA VAL A 53 1.87 -16.33 2.36
C VAL A 53 3.29 -15.80 2.15
N PRO A 54 3.71 -15.48 0.91
CA PRO A 54 5.04 -14.92 0.69
C PRO A 54 5.22 -13.55 1.36
N ASN A 55 6.33 -13.39 2.07
CA ASN A 55 6.68 -12.14 2.73
C ASN A 55 7.26 -11.10 1.76
N MET A 56 6.82 -9.85 1.91
CA MET A 56 7.49 -8.67 1.36
C MET A 56 8.89 -8.54 1.96
N VAL A 57 9.87 -8.15 1.16
CA VAL A 57 11.27 -8.10 1.58
C VAL A 57 11.64 -6.67 1.99
N PRO A 58 12.04 -6.42 3.26
CA PRO A 58 12.51 -5.10 3.66
C PRO A 58 13.69 -4.63 2.80
N ALA A 59 13.59 -3.42 2.26
CA ALA A 59 14.64 -2.78 1.47
C ALA A 59 15.25 -1.54 2.16
N GLY A 60 14.90 -1.35 3.43
CA GLY A 60 15.44 -0.32 4.31
C GLY A 60 15.41 -0.80 5.75
N SER A 61 15.77 0.10 6.66
CA SER A 61 15.68 -0.11 8.10
C SER A 61 15.02 1.12 8.71
N TRP A 62 14.15 0.93 9.68
CA TRP A 62 13.36 1.98 10.33
C TRP A 62 13.13 1.56 11.77
N GLU A 63 12.87 2.55 12.62
CA GLU A 63 12.40 2.28 13.98
C GLU A 63 10.92 1.85 13.93
N GLY A 64 10.51 0.91 14.79
CA GLY A 64 9.11 0.49 14.91
C GLY A 64 8.65 -0.59 13.92
N PHE A 65 7.39 -0.48 13.48
CA PHE A 65 6.66 -1.55 12.75
C PHE A 65 6.85 -1.52 11.22
N GLY A 66 7.59 -0.55 10.68
CA GLY A 66 7.76 -0.40 9.24
C GLY A 66 6.62 0.31 8.55
N PHE A 67 6.14 -0.27 7.45
CA PHE A 67 5.13 0.36 6.60
C PHE A 67 3.82 0.45 7.38
N ALA A 68 3.38 1.67 7.65
CA ALA A 68 2.13 1.96 8.33
C ALA A 68 1.51 3.20 7.69
N LEU A 69 0.18 3.25 7.66
CA LEU A 69 -0.57 4.34 7.02
C LEU A 69 -1.28 5.17 8.08
N GLY A 70 -1.08 6.48 8.04
CA GLY A 70 -1.76 7.43 8.92
C GLY A 70 -3.23 7.63 8.55
N ASN A 71 -4.13 7.61 9.53
CA ASN A 71 -5.56 7.91 9.30
C ASN A 71 -5.82 9.36 8.85
N GLY A 72 -4.93 10.31 9.21
CA GLY A 72 -5.03 11.71 8.83
C GLY A 72 -4.54 12.00 7.41
N GLY A 73 -3.69 11.13 6.87
CA GLY A 73 -3.03 11.31 5.58
C GLY A 73 -1.68 10.62 5.53
N ASP A 74 -1.31 10.17 4.33
CA ASP A 74 -0.04 9.52 4.05
C ASP A 74 0.20 9.42 2.53
N GLU A 75 1.33 8.85 2.14
CA GLU A 75 1.63 8.50 0.75
C GLU A 75 1.96 7.01 0.57
N VAL A 76 1.48 6.44 -0.53
CA VAL A 76 1.87 5.10 -0.98
C VAL A 76 2.49 5.21 -2.37
N LEU A 77 3.75 4.79 -2.46
CA LEU A 77 4.50 4.84 -3.71
C LEU A 77 4.79 3.43 -4.22
N LEU A 78 4.48 3.19 -5.49
CA LEU A 78 5.03 2.07 -6.24
C LEU A 78 6.29 2.54 -6.96
N LEU A 79 7.42 1.88 -6.70
CA LEU A 79 8.71 2.25 -7.29
C LEU A 79 9.21 1.21 -8.30
N ASP A 80 9.93 1.66 -9.32
CA ASP A 80 10.67 0.80 -10.24
C ASP A 80 11.98 0.28 -9.62
N ALA A 81 12.70 -0.55 -10.38
CA ALA A 81 13.98 -1.12 -9.92
C ALA A 81 15.09 -0.07 -9.70
N ALA A 82 14.98 1.10 -10.33
CA ALA A 82 15.88 2.24 -10.15
C ALA A 82 15.43 3.17 -9.00
N GLY A 83 14.33 2.85 -8.32
CA GLY A 83 13.77 3.64 -7.24
C GLY A 83 12.99 4.87 -7.71
N GLN A 84 12.59 4.92 -8.98
CA GLN A 84 11.73 5.98 -9.50
C GLN A 84 10.25 5.65 -9.25
N PRO A 85 9.41 6.63 -8.91
CA PRO A 85 7.97 6.43 -8.79
C PRO A 85 7.38 5.98 -10.13
N VAL A 86 6.56 4.93 -10.08
CA VAL A 86 5.74 4.43 -11.19
C VAL A 86 4.29 4.87 -11.00
N ASP A 87 3.80 4.82 -9.76
CA ASP A 87 2.48 5.31 -9.34
C ASP A 87 2.59 5.84 -7.90
N VAL A 88 1.78 6.83 -7.57
CA VAL A 88 1.75 7.47 -6.26
C VAL A 88 0.30 7.76 -5.85
N LEU A 89 -0.12 7.20 -4.72
CA LEU A 89 -1.34 7.58 -4.03
C LEU A 89 -1.00 8.54 -2.89
N VAL A 90 -1.66 9.70 -2.86
CA VAL A 90 -1.57 10.66 -1.76
C VAL A 90 -2.96 10.98 -1.25
N TYR A 91 -3.14 11.02 0.07
CA TYR A 91 -4.43 11.36 0.68
C TYR A 91 -4.26 12.19 1.96
N GLY A 92 -5.30 12.96 2.28
CA GLY A 92 -5.37 13.73 3.52
C GLY A 92 -4.22 14.73 3.64
N ASP A 93 -3.50 14.66 4.76
CA ASP A 93 -2.33 15.50 5.07
C ASP A 93 -1.05 15.13 4.28
N GLY A 94 -1.08 14.08 3.45
CA GLY A 94 0.05 13.68 2.61
C GLY A 94 0.35 14.66 1.46
N SER A 95 1.58 14.64 0.96
CA SER A 95 2.05 15.43 -0.17
C SER A 95 3.10 14.71 -1.02
N TYR A 96 2.95 14.80 -2.34
CA TYR A 96 3.98 14.38 -3.30
C TYR A 96 4.04 15.35 -4.47
N SER A 97 5.25 15.70 -4.92
CA SER A 97 5.42 16.69 -5.99
C SER A 97 4.79 16.19 -7.29
N GLY A 98 3.89 16.99 -7.86
CA GLY A 98 3.23 16.69 -9.13
C GLY A 98 1.95 15.88 -8.99
N VAL A 99 1.59 15.45 -7.77
CA VAL A 99 0.36 14.68 -7.49
C VAL A 99 -0.58 15.52 -6.64
N ILE A 100 -1.85 15.63 -7.04
CA ILE A 100 -2.88 16.30 -6.24
C ILE A 100 -3.44 15.30 -5.23
N PRO A 101 -3.38 15.57 -3.90
CA PRO A 101 -3.89 14.65 -2.88
C PRO A 101 -5.40 14.44 -2.97
N HIS A 102 -5.87 13.22 -2.66
CA HIS A 102 -7.28 13.01 -2.35
C HIS A 102 -7.60 13.78 -1.04
N PRO A 103 -8.67 14.60 -0.98
CA PRO A 103 -8.89 15.57 0.09
C PRO A 103 -9.21 14.99 1.49
N GLY A 104 -9.16 13.66 1.67
CA GLY A 104 -9.46 12.97 2.93
C GLY A 104 -10.27 11.69 2.72
N GLY A 105 -11.11 11.28 3.69
CA GLY A 105 -12.06 10.16 3.49
C GLY A 105 -11.56 8.76 3.86
N VAL A 106 -10.53 8.65 4.71
CA VAL A 106 -10.14 7.35 5.31
C VAL A 106 -10.07 7.43 6.84
N ALA A 107 -10.52 8.55 7.42
CA ALA A 107 -10.47 8.78 8.86
C ALA A 107 -11.52 7.96 9.65
N ALA A 108 -12.59 7.51 8.98
CA ALA A 108 -13.58 6.64 9.59
C ALA A 108 -13.08 5.18 9.60
N PRO A 109 -13.18 4.47 10.73
CA PRO A 109 -12.78 3.06 10.80
C PRO A 109 -13.50 2.22 9.74
N GLY A 110 -12.74 1.36 9.06
CA GLY A 110 -13.25 0.46 8.04
C GLY A 110 -13.39 1.08 6.65
N HIS A 111 -13.06 2.35 6.44
CA HIS A 111 -13.08 2.96 5.12
C HIS A 111 -11.78 2.70 4.34
N SER A 112 -11.85 2.81 3.01
CA SER A 112 -10.69 2.68 2.11
C SER A 112 -10.81 3.61 0.91
N LEU A 113 -9.71 3.81 0.19
CA LEU A 113 -9.71 4.48 -1.11
C LEU A 113 -9.54 3.46 -2.23
N GLU A 114 -10.35 3.58 -3.27
CA GLU A 114 -10.28 2.75 -4.48
C GLU A 114 -10.09 3.63 -5.70
N ARG A 115 -9.13 3.28 -6.57
CA ARG A 115 -8.96 3.94 -7.87
C ARG A 115 -10.13 3.59 -8.79
N ARG A 116 -10.87 4.58 -9.28
CA ARG A 116 -12.08 4.37 -10.08
C ARG A 116 -12.25 5.42 -11.19
N PRO A 117 -12.33 5.00 -12.47
CA PRO A 117 -12.29 3.62 -12.94
C PRO A 117 -10.89 3.00 -12.81
N PRO A 118 -10.79 1.65 -12.74
CA PRO A 118 -9.51 0.97 -12.65
C PRO A 118 -8.54 1.35 -13.77
N GLY A 119 -7.27 1.56 -13.41
CA GLY A 119 -6.21 1.87 -14.36
C GLY A 119 -6.23 3.28 -14.96
N VAL A 120 -7.17 4.14 -14.53
CA VAL A 120 -7.12 5.56 -14.88
C VAL A 120 -6.35 6.34 -13.82
N ASP A 121 -5.35 7.06 -14.30
CA ASP A 121 -4.41 7.80 -13.47
C ASP A 121 -4.13 9.15 -14.16
N THR A 122 -4.48 10.23 -13.48
CA THR A 122 -4.35 11.61 -13.98
C THR A 122 -3.39 12.44 -13.14
N ASP A 123 -2.63 11.78 -12.25
CA ASP A 123 -1.84 12.38 -11.18
C ASP A 123 -2.71 13.27 -10.26
N ASP A 124 -4.03 13.03 -10.21
CA ASP A 124 -4.98 13.74 -9.37
C ASP A 124 -5.80 12.75 -8.55
N CYS A 125 -5.28 12.42 -7.37
CA CYS A 125 -5.92 11.48 -6.47
C CYS A 125 -7.32 11.93 -6.03
N SER A 126 -7.63 13.24 -6.07
CA SER A 126 -8.98 13.74 -5.78
C SER A 126 -10.03 13.38 -6.83
N ARG A 127 -9.58 12.98 -8.03
CA ARG A 127 -10.43 12.55 -9.15
C ARG A 127 -10.32 11.06 -9.41
N ASP A 128 -9.13 10.51 -9.21
CA ASP A 128 -8.81 9.13 -9.57
C ASP A 128 -9.28 8.13 -8.51
N PHE A 129 -9.45 8.58 -7.25
CA PHE A 129 -9.86 7.72 -6.15
C PHE A 129 -11.22 8.11 -5.58
N VAL A 130 -11.95 7.11 -5.11
CA VAL A 130 -13.20 7.27 -4.37
C VAL A 130 -13.12 6.56 -3.03
N GLU A 131 -13.74 7.15 -2.02
CA GLU A 131 -13.92 6.54 -0.71
C GLU A 131 -14.92 5.38 -0.78
N ARG A 132 -14.57 4.26 -0.12
CA ARG A 132 -15.39 3.07 0.06
C ARG A 132 -15.61 2.82 1.53
N TYR A 133 -16.87 2.63 1.90
CA TYR A 133 -17.29 2.31 3.27
C TYR A 133 -16.91 0.88 3.68
N ASP A 134 -16.85 -0.04 2.71
CA ASP A 134 -16.45 -1.43 2.90
C ASP A 134 -15.30 -1.77 1.92
N PRO A 135 -14.09 -2.09 2.40
CA PRO A 135 -13.01 -2.54 1.55
C PRO A 135 -13.35 -3.92 0.99
N THR A 136 -12.94 -4.16 -0.25
CA THR A 136 -13.19 -5.41 -0.97
C THR A 136 -11.88 -6.07 -1.41
N PRO A 137 -10.95 -6.38 -0.47
CA PRO A 137 -9.68 -7.00 -0.81
C PRO A 137 -9.92 -8.33 -1.52
N GLY A 138 -9.10 -8.61 -2.54
CA GLY A 138 -9.20 -9.86 -3.30
C GLY A 138 -10.36 -9.94 -4.29
N ARG A 139 -11.18 -8.89 -4.44
CA ARG A 139 -12.33 -8.87 -5.38
C ARG A 139 -11.98 -8.34 -6.77
N GLY A 140 -10.78 -7.78 -6.93
CA GLY A 140 -10.27 -7.23 -8.17
C GLY A 140 -10.88 -5.87 -8.56
N PRO A 141 -10.30 -5.22 -9.58
CA PRO A 141 -10.85 -4.02 -10.22
C PRO A 141 -12.11 -4.27 -11.06
#